data_AF-A0A6G3LR99-F1
#
_entry.id   AF-A0A6G3LR99-F1
#
_cell.length_a   1.000
_cell.length_b   1.000
_cell.length_c   1.000
_cell.angle_alpha   90.00
_cell.angle_beta   90.00
_cell.angle_gamma   90.00
#
_symmetry.space_group_name_H-M   'P 1'
#
loop_
_entity.id
_entity.type
_entity.pdbx_description
1 polymer ?
#
loop_
_entity_poly.entity_id
_entity_poly.type
_entity_poly.pdbx_seq_one_letter_code
_entity_poly.pdbx_strand_id
1 'polypeptide(L)'
;MSMSSRRWIGRGRAAEEYGLTIDQVDYAILLGLLRHKNLGKEGIIVYREDLERNLDIVRSFPKRIWIFKSEAMRRYGLSRNQLELAMKRGLVRFKEVKNPYYSKSKAILLVIPDIEANLEVIKGFPKHNEQDKNKRRLYYERSKLRKRLEFYCPRCGKKVRPHRDSQVVKAVWGDFMSIDMAIEKLIIAHYRHVHTDYDRDKENIDKWIKEKEVEATAPGFKSFADLLAYYLEYKDEMEDYEKEDYIEKLNALRRTAIMRAKEYYTEEALRLAKADGLLKREKT
;
A
#
# COMPACT_ATOMS: atom_id res chain seq x y z
N MET A 1 60.09 9.53 11.11
CA MET A 1 58.92 9.65 10.21
C MET A 1 58.04 10.77 10.74
N SER A 2 57.77 11.78 9.91
CA SER A 2 57.11 13.03 10.30
C SER A 2 55.64 12.80 10.66
N MET A 3 55.30 12.83 11.95
CA MET A 3 53.91 12.90 12.40
C MET A 3 53.37 14.30 12.10
N SER A 4 52.36 14.39 11.23
CA SER A 4 51.70 15.64 10.90
C SER A 4 51.15 16.32 12.16
N SER A 5 51.66 17.51 12.47
CA SER A 5 51.37 18.35 13.66
C SER A 5 49.95 18.94 13.73
N ARG A 6 48.99 18.40 12.95
CA ARG A 6 47.62 18.92 12.96
C ARG A 6 46.85 18.31 14.15
N ARG A 7 46.53 19.18 15.10
CA ARG A 7 45.73 18.94 16.32
C ARG A 7 44.35 18.32 16.04
N TRP A 8 43.82 18.56 14.84
CA TRP A 8 42.57 17.98 14.33
C TRP A 8 42.88 17.03 13.17
N ILE A 9 42.25 15.85 13.19
CA ILE A 9 42.41 14.81 12.18
C ILE A 9 41.03 14.42 11.63
N GLY A 10 40.94 14.19 10.32
CA GLY A 10 39.71 13.67 9.70
C GLY A 10 39.36 12.30 10.24
N ARG A 11 38.07 12.05 10.52
CA ARG A 11 37.58 10.77 11.09
C ARG A 11 38.07 9.54 10.31
N GLY A 12 38.04 9.59 8.98
CA GLY A 12 38.52 8.49 8.13
C GLY A 12 40.02 8.25 8.29
N ARG A 13 40.81 9.33 8.35
CA ARG A 13 42.27 9.25 8.58
C ARG A 13 42.61 8.79 10.00
N ALA A 14 41.84 9.21 11.01
CA ALA A 14 41.96 8.69 12.37
C ALA A 14 41.67 7.19 12.45
N ALA A 15 40.68 6.69 11.70
CA ALA A 15 40.42 5.26 11.63
C ALA A 15 41.64 4.51 11.04
N GLU A 16 42.17 4.99 9.92
CA GLU A 16 43.32 4.41 9.24
C GLU A 16 44.61 4.45 10.07
N GLU A 17 45.00 5.63 10.57
CA GLU A 17 46.27 5.85 11.28
C GLU A 17 46.37 5.05 12.59
N TYR A 18 45.24 4.82 13.27
CA TYR A 18 45.21 4.16 14.58
C TYR A 18 44.75 2.69 14.54
N GLY A 19 44.47 2.16 13.34
CA GLY A 19 43.98 0.80 13.16
C GLY A 19 42.57 0.59 13.72
N LEU A 20 41.71 1.60 13.60
CA LEU A 20 40.32 1.59 14.06
C LEU A 20 39.36 1.52 12.88
N THR A 21 38.10 1.20 13.16
CA THR A 21 37.00 1.39 12.22
C THR A 21 36.38 2.79 12.39
N ILE A 22 35.77 3.31 11.32
CA ILE A 22 35.01 4.57 11.39
C ILE A 22 33.93 4.51 12.48
N ASP A 23 33.28 3.36 12.63
CA ASP A 23 32.22 3.14 13.62
C ASP A 23 32.76 3.19 15.06
N GLN A 24 33.98 2.71 15.33
CA GLN A 24 34.62 2.86 16.66
C GLN A 24 34.89 4.33 16.99
N VAL A 25 35.38 5.11 16.02
CA VAL A 25 35.59 6.56 16.19
C VAL A 25 34.26 7.28 16.39
N ASP A 26 33.23 6.96 15.60
CA ASP A 26 31.88 7.52 15.76
C ASP A 26 31.28 7.18 17.13
N TYR A 27 31.51 5.97 17.64
CA TYR A 27 31.02 5.57 18.95
C TYR A 27 31.68 6.34 20.08
N ALA A 28 33.00 6.55 19.98
CA ALA A 28 33.75 7.34 20.94
C ALA A 28 33.27 8.80 20.98
N ILE A 29 32.91 9.37 19.83
CA ILE A 29 32.25 10.68 19.73
C ILE A 29 30.89 10.65 20.45
N LEU A 30 30.06 9.63 20.18
CA LEU A 30 28.73 9.49 20.79
C LEU A 30 28.77 9.35 22.31
N LEU A 31 29.84 8.76 22.86
CA LEU A 31 30.07 8.64 24.30
C LEU A 31 30.73 9.89 24.92
N GLY A 32 31.04 10.91 24.10
CA GLY A 32 31.69 12.15 24.58
C GLY A 32 33.18 12.00 24.90
N LEU A 33 33.82 10.89 24.51
CA LEU A 33 35.23 10.64 24.77
C LEU A 33 36.15 11.47 23.86
N LEU A 34 35.64 11.84 22.67
CA LEU A 34 36.38 12.61 21.68
C LEU A 34 35.68 13.94 21.39
N ARG A 35 36.41 15.05 21.55
CA ARG A 35 35.99 16.32 20.96
C ARG A 35 35.99 16.19 19.43
N HIS A 36 34.94 16.70 18.80
CA HIS A 36 34.76 16.64 17.36
C HIS A 36 34.20 17.95 16.81
N LYS A 37 34.40 18.17 15.51
CA LYS A 37 33.71 19.22 14.75
C LYS A 37 33.08 18.58 13.51
N ASN A 38 31.82 18.92 13.28
CA ASN A 38 31.11 18.56 12.06
C ASN A 38 31.23 19.70 11.05
N LEU A 39 31.94 19.46 9.96
CA LEU A 39 32.19 20.43 8.88
C LEU A 39 31.17 20.29 7.74
N GLY A 40 30.05 19.61 7.96
CA GLY A 40 29.02 19.39 6.96
C GLY A 40 29.52 18.50 5.82
N LYS A 41 29.62 19.07 4.61
CA LYS A 41 30.05 18.34 3.40
C LYS A 41 31.51 17.88 3.48
N GLU A 42 32.34 18.56 4.27
CA GLU A 42 33.77 18.23 4.44
C GLU A 42 33.99 17.11 5.48
N GLY A 43 32.92 16.64 6.11
CA GLY A 43 32.93 15.50 7.03
C GLY A 43 33.18 15.89 8.48
N ILE A 44 33.65 14.92 9.26
CA ILE A 44 33.88 15.06 10.71
C ILE A 44 35.39 15.00 10.97
N ILE A 45 35.87 15.94 11.78
CA ILE A 45 37.23 15.94 12.34
C ILE A 45 37.17 15.69 13.85
N VAL A 46 38.14 14.96 14.36
CA VAL A 46 38.29 14.64 15.78
C VAL A 46 39.59 15.20 16.34
N TYR A 47 39.61 15.46 17.63
CA TYR A 47 40.76 16.00 18.33
C TYR A 47 41.76 14.89 18.65
N ARG A 48 42.99 15.01 18.14
CA ARG A 48 43.99 13.93 18.14
C ARG A 48 44.36 13.47 19.56
N GLU A 49 44.65 14.39 20.47
CA GLU A 49 45.08 14.03 21.83
C GLU A 49 43.98 13.31 22.63
N ASP A 50 42.69 13.62 22.37
CA ASP A 50 41.59 12.89 23.00
C ASP A 50 41.54 11.44 22.51
N LEU A 51 41.84 11.22 21.21
CA LEU A 51 41.88 9.89 20.61
C LEU A 51 43.05 9.08 21.15
N GLU A 52 44.24 9.68 21.21
CA GLU A 52 45.44 9.05 21.78
C GLU A 52 45.23 8.68 23.24
N ARG A 53 44.67 9.59 24.05
CA ARG A 53 44.37 9.35 25.48
C ARG A 53 43.37 8.20 25.70
N ASN A 54 42.39 8.05 24.81
CA ASN A 54 41.34 7.05 24.95
C ASN A 54 41.55 5.82 24.04
N LEU A 55 42.72 5.67 23.41
CA LEU A 55 42.92 4.74 22.29
C LEU A 55 42.55 3.29 22.64
N ASP A 56 42.98 2.82 23.81
CA ASP A 56 42.72 1.44 24.23
C ASP A 56 41.23 1.18 24.47
N ILE A 57 40.52 2.15 25.05
CA ILE A 57 39.07 2.11 25.22
C ILE A 57 38.39 2.09 23.84
N VAL A 58 38.84 2.95 22.91
CA VAL A 58 38.26 3.03 21.57
C VAL A 58 38.49 1.74 20.77
N ARG A 59 39.66 1.10 20.94
CA ARG A 59 39.96 -0.20 20.33
C ARG A 59 39.03 -1.32 20.82
N SER A 60 38.60 -1.25 22.08
CA SER A 60 37.66 -2.23 22.66
C SER A 60 36.24 -2.12 22.10
N PHE A 61 35.88 -1.00 21.45
CA PHE A 61 34.53 -0.77 20.95
C PHE A 61 34.16 -1.67 19.78
N PRO A 62 32.86 -1.96 19.60
CA PRO A 62 32.39 -2.77 18.49
C PRO A 62 32.72 -2.13 17.15
N LYS A 63 33.25 -2.95 16.22
CA LYS A 63 33.62 -2.55 14.85
C LYS A 63 32.45 -2.06 13.99
N ARG A 64 31.22 -2.33 14.43
CA ARG A 64 29.99 -1.86 13.80
C ARG A 64 29.02 -1.42 14.88
N ILE A 65 28.57 -0.18 14.81
CA ILE A 65 27.65 0.40 15.81
C ILE A 65 26.28 0.71 15.24
N TRP A 66 26.12 0.75 13.91
CA TRP A 66 24.84 1.09 13.28
C TRP A 66 24.16 -0.13 12.66
N ILE A 67 22.86 -0.25 12.92
CA ILE A 67 21.97 -1.26 12.32
C ILE A 67 20.67 -0.61 11.82
N PHE A 68 20.15 -1.03 10.67
CA PHE A 68 18.85 -0.54 10.21
C PHE A 68 17.74 -1.00 11.14
N LYS A 69 16.72 -0.15 11.35
CA LYS A 69 15.56 -0.48 12.20
C LYS A 69 14.90 -1.81 11.81
N SER A 70 14.74 -2.09 10.51
CA SER A 70 14.20 -3.37 10.01
C SER A 70 15.09 -4.57 10.34
N GLU A 71 16.41 -4.38 10.27
CA GLU A 71 17.40 -5.39 10.62
C GLU A 71 17.41 -5.65 12.12
N ALA A 72 17.36 -4.60 12.95
CA ALA A 72 17.25 -4.71 14.39
C ALA A 72 15.99 -5.47 14.83
N MET A 73 14.85 -5.21 14.20
CA MET A 73 13.62 -5.96 14.45
C MET A 73 13.81 -7.46 14.23
N ARG A 74 14.47 -7.85 13.12
CA ARG A 74 14.70 -9.25 12.78
C ARG A 74 15.71 -9.89 13.72
N ARG A 75 16.86 -9.24 13.92
CA ARG A 75 17.98 -9.76 14.71
C ARG A 75 17.64 -9.93 16.19
N TYR A 76 16.91 -8.99 16.78
CA TYR A 76 16.61 -8.97 18.22
C TYR A 76 15.17 -9.39 18.56
N GLY A 77 14.37 -9.79 17.56
CA GLY A 77 12.97 -10.21 17.77
C GLY A 77 12.05 -9.10 18.28
N LEU A 78 12.37 -7.84 17.96
CA LEU A 78 11.69 -6.65 18.47
C LEU A 78 10.60 -6.18 17.50
N SER A 79 9.49 -5.70 18.04
CA SER A 79 8.45 -5.07 17.24
C SER A 79 8.83 -3.63 16.85
N ARG A 80 8.20 -3.12 15.79
CA ARG A 80 8.34 -1.72 15.39
C ARG A 80 8.00 -0.75 16.53
N ASN A 81 6.92 -1.02 17.26
CA ASN A 81 6.46 -0.19 18.37
C ASN A 81 7.45 -0.20 19.55
N GLN A 82 8.04 -1.36 19.86
CA GLN A 82 9.05 -1.48 20.93
C GLN A 82 10.27 -0.60 20.63
N LEU A 83 10.77 -0.64 19.39
CA LEU A 83 11.88 0.23 18.97
C LEU A 83 11.50 1.71 18.93
N GLU A 84 10.28 2.06 18.51
CA GLU A 84 9.78 3.45 18.54
C GLU A 84 9.70 4.01 19.95
N LEU A 85 9.21 3.20 20.90
CA LEU A 85 9.19 3.58 22.31
C LEU A 85 10.61 3.70 22.89
N ALA A 86 11.52 2.79 22.52
CA ALA A 86 12.91 2.85 22.94
C ALA A 86 13.60 4.14 22.46
N MET A 87 13.40 4.51 21.19
CA MET A 87 13.90 5.77 20.63
C MET A 87 13.28 6.98 21.35
N LYS A 88 11.96 6.98 21.55
CA LYS A 88 11.25 8.10 22.21
C LYS A 88 11.67 8.29 23.67
N ARG A 89 11.98 7.20 24.38
CA ARG A 89 12.46 7.21 25.76
C ARG A 89 13.97 7.47 25.88
N GLY A 90 14.68 7.66 24.76
CA GLY A 90 16.12 7.88 24.75
C GLY A 90 16.95 6.64 25.11
N LEU A 91 16.35 5.44 25.14
CA LEU A 91 17.07 4.19 25.42
C LEU A 91 17.92 3.74 24.24
N VAL A 92 17.57 4.17 23.02
CA VAL A 92 18.30 3.85 21.79
C VAL A 92 18.51 5.10 20.98
N ARG A 93 19.78 5.49 20.80
CA ARG A 93 20.16 6.56 19.88
C ARG A 93 19.95 6.13 18.44
N PHE A 94 19.61 7.08 17.59
CA PHE A 94 19.30 6.83 16.20
C PHE A 94 19.72 7.98 15.29
N LYS A 95 19.84 7.71 14.00
CA LYS A 95 19.99 8.73 12.95
C LYS A 95 19.15 8.39 11.73
N GLU A 96 18.67 9.43 11.06
CA GLU A 96 18.00 9.31 9.76
C GLU A 96 19.02 9.35 8.63
N VAL A 97 18.89 8.44 7.68
CA VAL A 97 19.71 8.38 6.47
C VAL A 97 18.81 8.27 5.25
N LYS A 98 19.34 8.62 4.08
CA LYS A 98 18.63 8.37 2.81
C LYS A 98 18.42 6.86 2.67
N ASN A 99 17.21 6.44 2.29
CA ASN A 99 16.94 5.03 2.07
C ASN A 99 17.70 4.56 0.80
N PRO A 100 18.52 3.50 0.91
CA PRO A 100 19.33 3.01 -0.21
C PRO A 100 18.49 2.49 -1.38
N TYR A 101 17.26 2.02 -1.13
CA TYR A 101 16.39 1.44 -2.16
C TYR A 101 15.37 2.43 -2.73
N TYR A 102 15.01 3.48 -1.97
CA TYR A 102 13.97 4.43 -2.34
C TYR A 102 14.41 5.86 -2.03
N SER A 103 14.96 6.53 -3.02
CA SER A 103 15.61 7.84 -2.89
C SER A 103 14.73 8.94 -2.25
N LYS A 104 13.41 8.84 -2.38
CA LYS A 104 12.42 9.77 -1.81
C LYS A 104 12.02 9.46 -0.35
N SER A 105 12.57 8.41 0.24
CA SER A 105 12.24 7.99 1.61
C SER A 105 13.47 7.99 2.52
N LYS A 106 13.24 8.12 3.82
CA LYS A 106 14.29 8.04 4.84
C LYS A 106 14.30 6.65 5.48
N ALA A 107 15.48 6.18 5.85
CA ALA A 107 15.69 5.00 6.66
C ALA A 107 16.27 5.41 8.02
N ILE A 108 16.04 4.59 9.05
CA ILE A 108 16.52 4.84 10.41
C ILE A 108 17.60 3.81 10.75
N LEU A 109 18.76 4.31 11.17
CA LEU A 109 19.82 3.52 11.78
C LEU A 109 19.78 3.69 13.30
N LEU A 110 19.97 2.60 14.02
CA LEU A 110 19.96 2.50 15.48
C LEU A 110 21.35 2.10 15.98
N VAL A 111 21.72 2.58 17.17
CA VAL A 111 22.97 2.19 17.83
C VAL A 111 22.83 0.78 18.42
N ILE A 112 23.66 -0.16 17.96
CA ILE A 112 23.64 -1.57 18.37
C ILE A 112 23.90 -1.71 19.88
N PRO A 113 24.97 -1.12 20.47
CA PRO A 113 25.20 -1.20 21.92
C PRO A 113 24.03 -0.73 22.78
N ASP A 114 23.32 0.32 22.36
CA ASP A 114 22.16 0.82 23.12
C ASP A 114 21.01 -0.19 23.13
N ILE A 115 20.78 -0.88 22.00
CA ILE A 115 19.77 -1.95 21.91
C ILE A 115 20.17 -3.10 22.82
N GLU A 116 21.43 -3.52 22.79
CA GLU A 116 21.93 -4.66 23.57
C GLU A 116 21.89 -4.37 25.07
N ALA A 117 22.33 -3.18 25.49
CA ALA A 117 22.29 -2.76 26.89
C ALA A 117 20.87 -2.64 27.45
N ASN A 118 19.90 -2.28 26.61
CA ASN A 118 18.51 -2.07 27.01
C ASN A 118 17.57 -3.18 26.55
N LEU A 119 18.09 -4.31 26.04
CA LEU A 119 17.28 -5.29 25.29
C LEU A 119 16.09 -5.80 26.08
N GLU A 120 16.30 -6.17 27.34
CA GLU A 120 15.24 -6.72 28.20
C GLU A 120 14.19 -5.66 28.56
N VAL A 121 14.61 -4.42 28.80
CA VAL A 121 13.69 -3.28 29.00
C VAL A 121 12.83 -3.05 27.75
N ILE A 122 13.45 -3.08 26.57
CA ILE A 122 12.77 -2.87 25.28
C ILE A 122 11.79 -4.01 25.00
N LYS A 123 12.16 -5.27 25.30
CA LYS A 123 11.25 -6.43 25.17
C LYS A 123 10.04 -6.33 26.09
N GLY A 124 10.20 -5.70 27.25
CA GLY A 124 9.10 -5.42 28.19
C GLY A 124 8.07 -4.40 27.66
N PHE A 125 8.39 -3.63 26.61
CA PHE A 125 7.43 -2.70 26.01
C PHE A 125 6.33 -3.43 25.24
N PRO A 126 5.13 -2.83 25.14
CA PRO A 126 4.04 -3.41 24.37
C PRO A 126 4.42 -3.59 22.90
N LYS A 127 4.22 -4.80 22.36
CA LYS A 127 4.51 -5.13 20.95
C LYS A 127 3.67 -4.30 19.97
N HIS A 128 2.48 -3.89 20.37
CA HIS A 128 1.55 -3.11 19.55
C HIS A 128 1.04 -1.92 20.36
N ASN A 129 0.98 -0.76 19.72
CA ASN A 129 0.22 0.37 20.28
C ASN A 129 -1.29 0.15 20.07
N GLU A 130 -2.11 0.97 20.74
CA GLU A 130 -3.56 0.87 20.66
C GLU A 130 -4.09 1.07 19.23
N GLN A 131 -3.44 1.92 18.43
CA GLN A 131 -3.82 2.11 17.03
C GLN A 131 -3.63 0.83 16.20
N ASP A 132 -2.52 0.13 16.39
CA ASP A 132 -2.23 -1.14 15.71
C ASP A 132 -3.16 -2.26 16.19
N LYS A 133 -3.45 -2.31 17.50
CA LYS A 133 -4.45 -3.24 18.05
C LYS A 133 -5.82 -2.99 17.44
N ASN A 134 -6.26 -1.74 17.37
CA ASN A 134 -7.52 -1.36 16.75
C ASN A 134 -7.56 -1.69 15.26
N LYS A 135 -6.49 -1.39 14.50
CA LYS A 135 -6.38 -1.77 13.08
C LYS A 135 -6.48 -3.28 12.89
N ARG A 136 -5.81 -4.08 13.71
CA ARG A 136 -5.87 -5.55 13.67
C ARG A 136 -7.26 -6.06 14.01
N ARG A 137 -7.90 -5.50 15.03
CA ARG A 137 -9.28 -5.81 15.41
C ARG A 137 -10.24 -5.54 14.26
N LEU A 138 -10.20 -4.33 13.68
CA LEU A 138 -11.03 -3.95 12.53
C LEU A 138 -10.77 -4.86 11.32
N TYR A 139 -9.51 -5.19 11.04
CA TYR A 139 -9.16 -6.12 9.95
C TYR A 139 -9.77 -7.51 10.18
N TYR A 140 -9.67 -8.02 11.42
CA TYR A 140 -10.22 -9.31 11.79
C TYR A 140 -11.75 -9.34 11.71
N GLU A 141 -12.41 -8.31 12.23
CA GLU A 141 -13.86 -8.15 12.14
C GLU A 141 -14.34 -8.04 10.68
N ARG A 142 -13.65 -7.26 9.84
CA ARG A 142 -13.93 -7.18 8.39
C ARG A 142 -13.75 -8.53 7.70
N SER A 143 -12.71 -9.29 8.07
CA SER A 143 -12.49 -10.63 7.53
C SER A 143 -13.62 -11.58 7.94
N LYS A 144 -14.04 -11.55 9.21
CA LYS A 144 -15.20 -12.31 9.70
C LYS A 144 -16.46 -11.95 8.92
N LEU A 145 -16.76 -10.66 8.75
CA LEU A 145 -17.92 -10.21 7.98
C LEU A 145 -17.89 -10.77 6.56
N ARG A 146 -16.77 -10.61 5.85
CA ARG A 146 -16.63 -11.16 4.49
C ARG A 146 -16.79 -12.67 4.43
N LYS A 147 -16.48 -13.40 5.51
CA LYS A 147 -16.70 -14.85 5.57
C LYS A 147 -18.19 -15.17 5.77
N ARG A 148 -18.92 -14.36 6.54
CA ARG A 148 -20.37 -14.49 6.70
C ARG A 148 -21.14 -14.19 5.40
N LEU A 149 -20.58 -13.36 4.53
CA LEU A 149 -21.13 -13.03 3.20
C LEU A 149 -20.72 -14.05 2.11
N GLU A 150 -20.09 -15.17 2.48
CA GLU A 150 -19.74 -16.21 1.52
C GLU A 150 -20.97 -17.07 1.19
N PHE A 151 -21.07 -17.51 -0.07
CA PHE A 151 -22.07 -18.51 -0.48
C PHE A 151 -21.41 -19.57 -1.37
N TYR A 152 -21.99 -20.76 -1.45
CA TYR A 152 -21.52 -21.80 -2.35
C TYR A 152 -22.24 -21.69 -3.69
N CYS A 153 -21.48 -21.61 -4.79
CA CYS A 153 -22.05 -21.64 -6.13
C CYS A 153 -22.01 -23.07 -6.68
N PRO A 154 -23.16 -23.74 -6.93
CA PRO A 154 -23.21 -25.11 -7.40
C PRO A 154 -22.68 -25.27 -8.83
N ARG A 155 -22.83 -24.26 -9.68
CA ARG A 155 -22.30 -24.27 -11.06
C ARG A 155 -20.78 -24.18 -11.10
N CYS A 156 -20.17 -23.40 -10.20
CA CYS A 156 -18.73 -23.25 -10.11
C CYS A 156 -18.05 -24.33 -9.25
N GLY A 157 -18.81 -25.04 -8.41
CA GLY A 157 -18.27 -25.98 -7.43
C GLY A 157 -17.43 -25.34 -6.31
N LYS A 158 -17.55 -24.02 -6.08
CA LYS A 158 -16.68 -23.28 -5.12
C LYS A 158 -17.43 -22.25 -4.29
N LYS A 159 -16.84 -21.90 -3.14
CA LYS A 159 -17.31 -20.78 -2.31
C LYS A 159 -16.93 -19.44 -2.97
N VAL A 160 -17.93 -18.60 -3.14
CA VAL A 160 -17.81 -17.24 -3.67
C VAL A 160 -17.80 -16.26 -2.51
N ARG A 161 -16.86 -15.32 -2.54
CA ARG A 161 -16.67 -14.32 -1.48
C ARG A 161 -16.55 -12.94 -2.09
N PRO A 162 -17.15 -11.90 -1.47
CA PRO A 162 -16.98 -10.53 -1.96
C PRO A 162 -15.53 -10.07 -1.89
N HIS A 163 -15.13 -9.22 -2.84
CA HIS A 163 -13.86 -8.51 -2.79
C HIS A 163 -13.78 -7.63 -1.52
N ARG A 164 -12.56 -7.44 -0.99
CA ARG A 164 -12.34 -6.74 0.29
C ARG A 164 -12.87 -5.30 0.30
N ASP A 165 -12.81 -4.65 -0.87
CA ASP A 165 -13.17 -3.23 -1.05
C ASP A 165 -14.53 -3.05 -1.74
N SER A 166 -15.31 -4.14 -1.90
CA SER A 166 -16.61 -4.08 -2.56
C SER A 166 -17.60 -3.20 -1.80
N GLN A 167 -18.47 -2.50 -2.55
CA GLN A 167 -19.51 -1.63 -1.98
C GLN A 167 -20.47 -2.41 -1.06
N VAL A 168 -20.77 -3.67 -1.37
CA VAL A 168 -21.62 -4.53 -0.54
C VAL A 168 -21.02 -4.75 0.85
N VAL A 169 -19.71 -5.03 0.94
CA VAL A 169 -19.03 -5.20 2.24
C VAL A 169 -19.06 -3.90 3.04
N LYS A 170 -18.86 -2.75 2.38
CA LYS A 170 -18.93 -1.43 3.04
C LYS A 170 -20.35 -1.12 3.55
N ALA A 171 -21.37 -1.45 2.76
CA ALA A 171 -22.76 -1.20 3.13
C ALA A 171 -23.19 -2.03 4.35
N VAL A 172 -22.84 -3.31 4.40
CA VAL A 172 -23.14 -4.16 5.57
C VAL A 172 -22.31 -3.71 6.79
N TRP A 173 -21.05 -3.33 6.58
CA TRP A 173 -20.21 -2.84 7.67
C TRP A 173 -20.74 -1.54 8.31
N GLY A 174 -21.39 -0.68 7.51
CA GLY A 174 -22.01 0.55 7.98
C GLY A 174 -23.48 0.40 8.35
N ASP A 175 -24.00 -0.83 8.50
CA ASP A 175 -25.40 -1.14 8.83
C ASP A 175 -26.44 -0.56 7.84
N PHE A 176 -26.02 -0.18 6.62
CA PHE A 176 -26.91 0.27 5.55
C PHE A 176 -27.56 -0.89 4.77
N MET A 177 -27.13 -2.12 5.03
CA MET A 177 -27.59 -3.31 4.32
C MET A 177 -27.52 -4.53 5.23
N SER A 178 -28.57 -5.36 5.23
CA SER A 178 -28.56 -6.63 5.95
C SER A 178 -27.66 -7.66 5.27
N ILE A 179 -27.23 -8.68 6.02
CA ILE A 179 -26.41 -9.77 5.50
C ILE A 179 -27.14 -10.55 4.40
N ASP A 180 -28.42 -10.82 4.57
CA ASP A 180 -29.20 -11.60 3.61
C ASP A 180 -29.32 -10.85 2.28
N MET A 181 -29.69 -9.56 2.32
CA MET A 181 -29.74 -8.71 1.12
C MET A 181 -28.38 -8.61 0.42
N ALA A 182 -27.30 -8.55 1.21
CA ALA A 182 -25.95 -8.52 0.66
C ALA A 182 -25.58 -9.84 -0.04
N ILE A 183 -25.94 -10.98 0.55
CA ILE A 183 -25.74 -12.31 -0.06
C ILE A 183 -26.54 -12.43 -1.35
N GLU A 184 -27.82 -12.03 -1.36
CA GLU A 184 -28.65 -12.04 -2.56
C GLU A 184 -28.04 -11.21 -3.69
N LYS A 185 -27.60 -9.97 -3.40
CA LYS A 185 -26.89 -9.13 -4.37
C LYS A 185 -25.59 -9.75 -4.86
N LEU A 186 -24.86 -10.44 -3.99
CA LEU A 186 -23.62 -11.14 -4.37
C LEU A 186 -23.88 -12.35 -5.26
N ILE A 187 -24.94 -13.11 -4.99
CA ILE A 187 -25.38 -14.23 -5.84
C ILE A 187 -25.73 -13.69 -7.23
N ILE A 188 -26.61 -12.69 -7.31
CA ILE A 188 -27.04 -12.09 -8.58
C ILE A 188 -25.84 -11.56 -9.37
N ALA A 189 -24.95 -10.80 -8.71
CA ALA A 189 -23.76 -10.27 -9.36
C ALA A 189 -22.84 -11.39 -9.87
N HIS A 190 -22.57 -12.41 -9.04
CA HIS A 190 -21.75 -13.54 -9.46
C HIS A 190 -22.35 -14.27 -10.67
N TYR A 191 -23.65 -14.59 -10.62
CA TYR A 191 -24.33 -15.27 -11.71
C TYR A 191 -24.33 -14.44 -12.99
N ARG A 192 -24.61 -13.14 -12.90
CA ARG A 192 -24.54 -12.25 -14.06
C ARG A 192 -23.14 -12.26 -14.70
N HIS A 193 -22.09 -12.11 -13.92
CA HIS A 193 -20.73 -12.01 -14.47
C HIS A 193 -20.11 -13.35 -14.87
N VAL A 194 -20.46 -14.45 -14.22
CA VAL A 194 -19.78 -15.75 -14.38
C VAL A 194 -20.63 -16.79 -15.11
N HIS A 195 -21.95 -16.66 -15.08
CA HIS A 195 -22.89 -17.65 -15.61
C HIS A 195 -23.82 -17.08 -16.69
N THR A 196 -23.52 -15.88 -17.18
CA THR A 196 -24.18 -15.31 -18.35
C THR A 196 -23.14 -14.65 -19.26
N ASP A 197 -23.57 -14.25 -20.45
CA ASP A 197 -22.73 -13.54 -21.41
C ASP A 197 -22.62 -12.03 -21.12
N TYR A 198 -23.05 -11.54 -19.94
CA TYR A 198 -23.07 -10.12 -19.59
C TYR A 198 -21.75 -9.40 -19.88
N ASP A 199 -20.61 -9.95 -19.46
CA ASP A 199 -19.33 -9.27 -19.61
C ASP A 199 -18.89 -9.15 -21.08
N ARG A 200 -19.29 -10.10 -21.94
CA ARG A 200 -19.07 -10.02 -23.39
C ARG A 200 -20.03 -9.05 -24.04
N ASP A 201 -21.31 -9.13 -23.68
CA ASP A 201 -22.36 -8.50 -24.45
C ASP A 201 -22.62 -7.05 -24.02
N LYS A 202 -22.26 -6.64 -22.79
CA LYS A 202 -22.41 -5.24 -22.32
C LYS A 202 -21.60 -4.22 -23.13
N GLU A 203 -20.56 -4.67 -23.84
CA GLU A 203 -19.70 -3.81 -24.67
C GLU A 203 -20.21 -3.70 -26.12
N ASN A 204 -21.11 -4.59 -26.53
CA ASN A 204 -21.77 -4.52 -27.82
C ASN A 204 -22.96 -3.55 -27.74
N ILE A 205 -22.70 -2.24 -27.88
CA ILE A 205 -23.71 -1.19 -27.71
C ILE A 205 -24.89 -1.36 -28.69
N ASP A 206 -24.60 -1.71 -29.94
CA ASP A 206 -25.61 -1.89 -30.99
C ASP A 206 -26.56 -3.07 -30.72
N LYS A 207 -26.14 -4.07 -29.94
CA LYS A 207 -27.04 -5.12 -29.47
C LYS A 207 -28.17 -4.59 -28.58
N TRP A 208 -27.95 -3.50 -27.85
CA TRP A 208 -28.85 -3.01 -26.79
C TRP A 208 -29.59 -1.72 -27.13
N ILE A 209 -29.27 -1.10 -28.26
CA ILE A 209 -29.83 0.17 -28.71
C ILE A 209 -30.46 -0.04 -30.09
N LYS A 210 -31.68 0.48 -30.28
CA LYS A 210 -32.33 0.44 -31.59
C LYS A 210 -31.84 1.60 -32.45
N GLU A 211 -31.79 1.39 -33.77
CA GLU A 211 -31.43 2.42 -34.76
C GLU A 211 -32.15 3.76 -34.53
N LYS A 212 -33.46 3.72 -34.26
CA LYS A 212 -34.26 4.94 -33.97
C LYS A 212 -33.75 5.75 -32.78
N GLU A 213 -33.15 5.10 -31.79
CA GLU A 213 -32.60 5.76 -30.60
C GLU A 213 -31.23 6.37 -30.88
N VAL A 214 -30.45 5.74 -31.75
CA VAL A 214 -29.20 6.32 -32.27
C VAL A 214 -29.53 7.57 -33.06
N GLU A 215 -30.45 7.48 -34.03
CA GLU A 215 -30.86 8.60 -34.87
C GLU A 215 -31.43 9.77 -34.04
N ALA A 216 -32.19 9.48 -32.98
CA ALA A 216 -32.71 10.51 -32.08
C ALA A 216 -31.63 11.21 -31.25
N THR A 217 -30.52 10.52 -30.94
CA THR A 217 -29.41 11.07 -30.13
C THR A 217 -28.34 11.74 -31.01
N ALA A 218 -28.09 11.17 -32.18
CA ALA A 218 -27.12 11.62 -33.16
C ALA A 218 -27.74 11.50 -34.57
N PRO A 219 -28.44 12.55 -35.04
CA PRO A 219 -29.07 12.54 -36.35
C PRO A 219 -28.06 12.26 -37.47
N GLY A 220 -28.44 11.43 -38.44
CA GLY A 220 -27.59 10.99 -39.53
C GLY A 220 -26.79 9.70 -39.27
N PHE A 221 -26.94 9.09 -38.08
CA PHE A 221 -26.25 7.84 -37.71
C PHE A 221 -27.23 6.72 -37.39
N LYS A 222 -27.00 5.55 -37.98
CA LYS A 222 -27.88 4.37 -37.84
C LYS A 222 -27.46 3.42 -36.72
N SER A 223 -26.19 3.48 -36.31
CA SER A 223 -25.64 2.63 -35.27
C SER A 223 -24.61 3.37 -34.41
N PHE A 224 -24.35 2.87 -33.21
CA PHE A 224 -23.27 3.33 -32.36
C PHE A 224 -21.91 3.09 -33.01
N ALA A 225 -21.72 1.95 -33.68
CA ALA A 225 -20.49 1.67 -34.41
C ALA A 225 -20.22 2.71 -35.51
N ASP A 226 -21.24 3.10 -36.28
CA ASP A 226 -21.11 4.14 -37.32
C ASP A 226 -20.73 5.49 -36.71
N LEU A 227 -21.41 5.90 -35.64
CA LEU A 227 -21.12 7.14 -34.91
C LEU A 227 -19.69 7.16 -34.34
N LEU A 228 -19.26 6.04 -33.76
CA LEU A 228 -17.92 5.91 -33.19
C LEU A 228 -16.84 5.96 -34.27
N ALA A 229 -17.06 5.28 -35.40
CA ALA A 229 -16.12 5.28 -36.52
C ALA A 229 -15.93 6.70 -37.06
N TYR A 230 -17.03 7.41 -37.31
CA TYR A 230 -16.99 8.82 -37.74
C TYR A 230 -16.22 9.70 -36.75
N TYR A 231 -16.54 9.61 -35.46
CA TYR A 231 -15.82 10.38 -34.44
C TYR A 231 -14.31 10.08 -34.45
N LEU A 232 -13.92 8.80 -34.52
CA LEU A 232 -12.49 8.44 -34.51
C LEU A 232 -11.73 8.89 -35.76
N GLU A 233 -12.40 8.94 -36.90
CA GLU A 233 -11.83 9.39 -38.17
C GLU A 233 -11.60 10.90 -38.18
N TYR A 234 -12.58 11.68 -37.74
CA TYR A 234 -12.58 13.14 -37.89
C TYR A 234 -12.21 13.92 -36.62
N LYS A 235 -12.05 13.27 -35.46
CA LYS A 235 -11.79 13.97 -34.18
C LYS A 235 -10.59 14.92 -34.19
N ASP A 236 -9.58 14.69 -35.03
CA ASP A 236 -8.37 15.53 -35.04
C ASP A 236 -8.60 16.82 -35.85
N GLU A 237 -9.65 16.85 -36.68
CA GLU A 237 -10.10 18.01 -37.47
C GLU A 237 -11.23 18.78 -36.78
N MET A 238 -11.84 18.21 -35.73
CA MET A 238 -12.92 18.83 -34.97
C MET A 238 -12.42 19.89 -33.99
N GLU A 239 -13.21 20.94 -33.82
CA GLU A 239 -13.06 21.89 -32.72
C GLU A 239 -13.39 21.21 -31.37
N ASP A 240 -12.89 21.77 -30.27
CA ASP A 240 -13.04 21.14 -28.96
C ASP A 240 -14.51 20.99 -28.52
N TYR A 241 -15.37 21.95 -28.87
CA TYR A 241 -16.80 21.87 -28.56
C TYR A 241 -17.51 20.75 -29.33
N GLU A 242 -17.10 20.48 -30.58
CA GLU A 242 -17.65 19.39 -31.39
C GLU A 242 -17.24 18.04 -30.82
N LYS A 243 -15.96 17.91 -30.41
CA LYS A 243 -15.47 16.69 -29.74
C LYS A 243 -16.29 16.40 -28.49
N GLU A 244 -16.55 17.41 -27.66
CA GLU A 244 -17.33 17.26 -26.44
C GLU A 244 -18.76 16.79 -26.72
N ASP A 245 -19.44 17.37 -27.72
CA ASP A 245 -20.80 16.97 -28.14
C ASP A 245 -20.86 15.51 -28.62
N TYR A 246 -19.92 15.08 -29.48
CA TYR A 246 -19.85 13.69 -29.94
C TYR A 246 -19.53 12.72 -28.80
N ILE A 247 -18.62 13.09 -27.90
CA ILE A 247 -18.31 12.29 -26.70
C ILE A 247 -19.56 12.16 -25.81
N GLU A 248 -20.34 13.23 -25.64
CA GLU A 248 -21.56 13.20 -24.85
C GLU A 248 -22.60 12.23 -25.46
N LYS A 249 -22.84 12.32 -26.77
CA LYS A 249 -23.73 11.43 -27.51
C LYS A 249 -23.31 9.96 -27.39
N LEU A 250 -22.03 9.67 -27.64
CA LEU A 250 -21.45 8.32 -27.49
C LEU A 250 -21.63 7.81 -26.06
N ASN A 251 -21.37 8.64 -25.05
CA ASN A 251 -21.54 8.27 -23.65
C ASN A 251 -23.01 8.06 -23.26
N ALA A 252 -23.93 8.84 -23.80
CA ALA A 252 -25.37 8.69 -23.58
C ALA A 252 -25.86 7.32 -24.08
N LEU A 253 -25.56 6.98 -25.34
CA LEU A 253 -25.90 5.68 -25.93
C LEU A 253 -25.26 4.52 -25.16
N ARG A 254 -23.97 4.64 -24.82
CA ARG A 254 -23.24 3.63 -24.04
C ARG A 254 -23.85 3.40 -22.65
N ARG A 255 -24.22 4.48 -21.93
CA ARG A 255 -24.86 4.37 -20.60
C ARG A 255 -26.18 3.61 -20.69
N THR A 256 -27.01 3.94 -21.68
CA THR A 256 -28.31 3.27 -21.90
C THR A 256 -28.11 1.79 -22.24
N ALA A 257 -27.17 1.47 -23.13
CA ALA A 257 -26.87 0.09 -23.52
C ALA A 257 -26.41 -0.76 -22.32
N ILE A 258 -25.44 -0.25 -21.55
CA ILE A 258 -24.93 -0.95 -20.36
C ILE A 258 -26.03 -1.16 -19.32
N MET A 259 -26.93 -0.20 -19.15
CA MET A 259 -28.08 -0.31 -18.25
C MET A 259 -29.01 -1.44 -18.68
N ARG A 260 -29.41 -1.48 -19.95
CA ARG A 260 -30.29 -2.52 -20.51
C ARG A 260 -29.66 -3.91 -20.46
N ALA A 261 -28.38 -4.00 -20.84
CA ALA A 261 -27.63 -5.25 -20.72
C ALA A 261 -27.62 -5.73 -19.27
N LYS A 262 -27.38 -4.81 -18.32
CA LYS A 262 -27.37 -5.14 -16.90
C LYS A 262 -28.73 -5.60 -16.40
N GLU A 263 -29.82 -4.97 -16.81
CA GLU A 263 -31.19 -5.36 -16.46
C GLU A 263 -31.50 -6.76 -16.98
N TYR A 264 -31.36 -6.98 -18.29
CA TYR A 264 -31.60 -8.26 -18.95
C TYR A 264 -30.83 -9.42 -18.29
N TYR A 265 -29.51 -9.27 -18.11
CA TYR A 265 -28.72 -10.33 -17.50
C TYR A 265 -28.88 -10.42 -15.98
N THR A 266 -29.44 -9.41 -15.33
CA THR A 266 -29.83 -9.52 -13.92
C THR A 266 -31.08 -10.40 -13.79
N GLU A 267 -32.05 -10.27 -14.70
CA GLU A 267 -33.22 -11.16 -14.77
C GLU A 267 -32.79 -12.60 -15.06
N GLU A 268 -31.90 -12.79 -16.03
CA GLU A 268 -31.37 -14.13 -16.35
C GLU A 268 -30.58 -14.71 -15.17
N ALA A 269 -29.73 -13.91 -14.51
CA ALA A 269 -29.01 -14.32 -13.31
C ALA A 269 -29.96 -14.71 -12.17
N LEU A 270 -31.05 -13.96 -11.96
CA LEU A 270 -32.10 -14.28 -11.00
C LEU A 270 -32.77 -15.61 -11.32
N ARG A 271 -33.12 -15.84 -12.60
CA ARG A 271 -33.73 -17.09 -13.07
C ARG A 271 -32.83 -18.29 -12.78
N LEU A 272 -31.54 -18.18 -13.13
CA LEU A 272 -30.54 -19.23 -12.90
C LEU A 272 -30.32 -19.48 -11.40
N ALA A 273 -30.18 -18.43 -10.60
CA ALA A 273 -29.98 -18.56 -9.16
C ALA A 273 -31.21 -19.15 -8.43
N LYS A 274 -32.43 -18.80 -8.85
CA LYS A 274 -33.68 -19.42 -8.37
C LYS A 274 -33.77 -20.89 -8.79
N ALA A 275 -33.35 -21.23 -10.01
CA ALA A 275 -33.32 -22.62 -10.48
C ALA A 275 -32.36 -23.50 -9.66
N ASP A 276 -31.23 -22.93 -9.24
CA ASP A 276 -30.24 -23.59 -8.40
C ASP A 276 -30.58 -23.57 -6.89
N GLY A 277 -31.75 -23.02 -6.52
CA GLY A 277 -32.23 -22.99 -5.13
C GLY A 277 -31.50 -22.00 -4.21
N LEU A 278 -30.70 -21.08 -4.76
CA LEU A 278 -29.94 -20.11 -3.97
C LEU A 278 -30.77 -18.90 -3.53
N LEU A 279 -31.86 -18.61 -4.24
CA LEU A 279 -32.79 -17.52 -3.94
C LEU A 279 -34.19 -18.10 -3.75
N LYS A 280 -34.95 -17.52 -2.80
CA LYS A 280 -36.35 -17.91 -2.59
C LYS A 280 -37.15 -17.63 -3.87
N ARG A 281 -38.01 -18.57 -4.27
CA ARG A 281 -39.05 -18.30 -5.26
C ARG A 281 -40.04 -17.34 -4.61
N GLU A 282 -40.43 -16.27 -5.32
CA GLU A 282 -41.55 -15.45 -4.86
C GLU A 282 -42.75 -16.38 -4.71
N LYS A 283 -43.35 -16.39 -3.53
CA LYS A 283 -44.61 -17.08 -3.31
C LYS A 283 -45.62 -16.42 -4.25
N THR A 284 -46.07 -17.18 -5.24
CA THR A 284 -47.18 -16.82 -6.11
C THR A 284 -48.46 -16.78 -5.28
#